data_AF-A0A4Z1JPH1-F1
#
_entry.id   AF-A0A4Z1JPH1-F1
#
_cell.length_a   1.000
_cell.length_b   1.000
_cell.length_c   1.000
_cell.angle_alpha   90.00
_cell.angle_beta   90.00
_cell.angle_gamma   90.00
#
_symmetry.space_group_name_H-M   'P 1'
#
loop_
_entity.id
_entity.type
_entity.pdbx_description
1 polymer ?
#
loop_
_entity_poly.entity_id
_entity_poly.type
_entity_poly.pdbx_seq_one_letter_code
_entity_poly.pdbx_strand_id
1 'polypeptide(L)'
;MDTLGRLSEVAVYALGIIVSLILFALSYQLVLHPLKDYPGPFIAKFTDGYGGYHAVKRRLHLAIYFDHLKYGPVYRQAPNRLVFNTSSALRARIYAHTQFNPQINIFGTLERERHRQKRKIYGKVLSERSLRSFEPTMSSEIDVFLKLLLETKNEVVNVSPLCERLTTDVAGQLAFGQPLDTQTQERNRAFPRAMISMNGLVSIFSE
;
A
#
# COMPACT_ATOMS: atom_id res chain seq x y z
N MET A 1 24.87 -27.87 42.23
CA MET A 1 25.58 -27.84 40.92
C MET A 1 24.87 -28.69 39.87
N ASP A 2 24.05 -29.66 40.26
CA ASP A 2 23.38 -30.61 39.34
C ASP A 2 22.21 -30.02 38.53
N THR A 3 21.56 -28.97 39.04
CA THR A 3 20.44 -28.30 38.35
C THR A 3 20.90 -27.49 37.14
N LEU A 4 22.09 -26.89 37.20
CA LEU A 4 22.69 -26.13 36.09
C LEU A 4 23.13 -27.05 34.94
N GLY A 5 23.66 -28.24 35.24
CA GLY A 5 24.03 -29.25 34.25
C GLY A 5 22.82 -29.77 33.46
N ARG A 6 21.73 -30.12 34.17
CA ARG A 6 20.47 -30.57 33.52
C ARG A 6 19.84 -29.50 32.63
N LEU A 7 19.90 -28.23 33.03
CA LEU A 7 19.40 -27.12 32.19
C LEU A 7 20.22 -26.97 30.90
N SER A 8 21.54 -27.18 30.96
CA SER A 8 22.40 -27.12 29.78
C SER A 8 22.14 -28.27 28.79
N GLU A 9 21.89 -29.48 29.27
CA GLU A 9 21.55 -30.63 28.42
C GLU A 9 20.20 -30.42 27.72
N VAL A 10 19.18 -29.98 28.47
CA VAL A 10 17.86 -29.65 27.89
C VAL A 10 17.98 -28.55 26.84
N ALA A 11 18.82 -27.54 27.06
CA ALA A 11 19.06 -26.48 26.08
C ALA A 11 19.73 -27.00 24.80
N VAL A 12 20.66 -27.94 24.89
CA VAL A 12 21.32 -28.56 23.72
C VAL A 12 20.33 -29.41 22.93
N TYR A 13 19.50 -30.23 23.59
CA TYR A 13 18.45 -31.00 22.91
C TYR A 13 17.41 -30.09 22.25
N ALA A 14 16.98 -29.04 22.94
CA ALA A 14 16.06 -28.04 22.38
C ALA A 14 16.66 -27.36 21.14
N LEU A 15 17.93 -26.95 21.20
CA LEU A 15 18.64 -26.36 20.06
C LEU A 15 18.74 -27.34 18.88
N GLY A 16 19.07 -28.61 19.15
CA GLY A 16 19.15 -29.65 18.13
C GLY A 16 17.82 -29.88 17.42
N ILE A 17 16.71 -29.94 18.17
CA ILE A 17 15.36 -30.07 17.61
C ILE A 17 15.01 -28.85 16.75
N ILE A 18 15.28 -27.64 17.24
CA ILE A 18 15.02 -26.40 16.51
C ILE A 18 15.79 -26.38 15.19
N VAL A 19 17.09 -26.69 15.20
CA VAL A 19 17.90 -26.72 13.98
C VAL A 19 17.39 -27.77 13.00
N SER A 20 17.03 -28.97 13.47
CA SER A 20 16.46 -30.02 12.62
C SER A 20 15.14 -29.59 11.98
N LEU A 21 14.25 -28.94 12.74
CA LEU A 21 12.97 -28.43 12.23
C LEU A 21 13.18 -27.33 11.18
N ILE A 22 14.14 -26.43 11.40
CA ILE A 22 14.48 -25.38 10.43
C ILE A 22 14.99 -26.01 9.12
N LEU A 23 15.93 -26.94 9.20
CA LEU A 23 16.47 -27.62 8.01
C LEU A 23 15.37 -28.40 7.25
N PHE A 24 14.48 -29.06 7.97
CA PHE A 24 13.32 -29.72 7.38
C PHE A 24 12.38 -28.73 6.67
N ALA A 25 12.06 -27.61 7.31
CA ALA A 25 11.23 -26.56 6.71
C ALA A 25 11.88 -25.95 5.46
N LEU A 26 13.18 -25.65 5.50
CA LEU A 26 13.92 -25.10 4.36
C LEU A 26 13.95 -26.08 3.17
N SER A 27 14.20 -27.36 3.43
CA SER A 27 14.23 -28.39 2.38
C SER A 27 12.85 -28.60 1.75
N TYR A 28 11.78 -28.64 2.56
CA TYR A 28 10.40 -28.68 2.07
C TYR A 28 10.09 -27.48 1.16
N GLN A 29 10.48 -26.27 1.60
CA GLN A 29 10.21 -25.03 0.89
C GLN A 29 10.90 -24.93 -0.48
N LEU A 30 12.05 -25.59 -0.63
CA LEU A 30 12.80 -25.66 -1.88
C LEU A 30 12.30 -26.75 -2.82
N VAL A 31 11.97 -27.94 -2.30
CA VAL A 31 11.77 -29.14 -3.13
C VAL A 31 10.29 -29.46 -3.36
N LEU A 32 9.45 -29.27 -2.34
CA LEU A 32 8.06 -29.72 -2.33
C LEU A 32 7.05 -28.57 -2.40
N HIS A 33 7.51 -27.32 -2.31
CA HIS A 33 6.63 -26.17 -2.38
C HIS A 33 6.00 -26.03 -3.78
N PRO A 34 4.68 -25.81 -3.89
CA PRO A 34 3.99 -25.71 -5.19
C PRO A 34 4.50 -24.54 -6.06
N LEU A 35 5.09 -23.52 -5.43
CA LEU A 35 5.68 -22.34 -6.10
C LEU A 35 7.21 -22.42 -6.30
N LYS A 36 7.80 -23.62 -6.26
CA LYS A 36 9.26 -23.78 -6.37
C LYS A 36 9.84 -23.40 -7.74
N ASP A 37 9.04 -23.58 -8.80
CA ASP A 37 9.48 -23.36 -10.18
C ASP A 37 9.56 -21.87 -10.54
N TYR A 38 8.98 -21.00 -9.71
CA TYR A 38 9.02 -19.56 -9.95
C TYR A 38 10.36 -18.97 -9.51
N PRO A 39 11.03 -18.19 -10.40
CA PRO A 39 12.26 -17.49 -10.06
C PRO A 39 11.98 -16.40 -9.02
N GLY A 40 13.02 -15.97 -8.28
CA GLY A 40 12.91 -14.90 -7.31
C GLY A 40 14.13 -14.80 -6.40
N PRO A 41 14.22 -13.75 -5.58
CA PRO A 41 15.29 -13.59 -4.59
C PRO A 41 15.36 -14.80 -3.66
N PHE A 42 16.58 -15.25 -3.32
CA PHE A 42 16.76 -16.46 -2.51
C PHE A 42 16.06 -16.35 -1.14
N ILE A 43 16.21 -15.21 -0.47
CA ILE A 43 15.60 -14.93 0.84
C ILE A 43 14.06 -14.93 0.74
N ALA A 44 13.51 -14.43 -0.35
CA ALA A 44 12.07 -14.38 -0.60
C ALA A 44 11.41 -15.76 -0.73
N LYS A 45 12.17 -16.84 -0.94
CA LYS A 45 11.62 -18.20 -0.97
C LYS A 45 11.23 -18.69 0.42
N PHE A 46 11.87 -18.16 1.47
CA PHE A 46 11.77 -18.65 2.84
C PHE A 46 11.03 -17.71 3.79
N THR A 47 11.05 -16.40 3.53
CA THR A 47 10.42 -15.41 4.42
C THR A 47 9.84 -14.24 3.64
N ASP A 48 8.79 -13.62 4.18
CA ASP A 48 8.23 -12.35 3.72
C ASP A 48 9.16 -11.15 3.98
N GLY A 49 10.22 -11.35 4.78
CA GLY A 49 11.16 -10.29 5.20
C GLY A 49 11.86 -9.57 4.05
N TYR A 50 11.98 -10.16 2.86
CA TYR A 50 12.50 -9.45 1.67
C TYR A 50 11.59 -8.28 1.28
N GLY A 51 10.28 -8.53 1.18
CA GLY A 51 9.29 -7.50 0.90
C GLY A 51 9.22 -6.47 2.02
N GLY A 52 9.14 -6.94 3.27
CA GLY A 52 9.11 -6.09 4.47
C GLY A 52 10.32 -5.15 4.55
N TYR A 53 11.53 -5.64 4.30
CA TYR A 53 12.75 -4.83 4.27
C TYR A 53 12.68 -3.69 3.27
N HIS A 54 12.24 -3.97 2.03
CA HIS A 54 12.10 -2.93 1.00
C HIS A 54 10.90 -2.01 1.25
N ALA A 55 9.85 -2.48 1.91
CA ALA A 55 8.69 -1.70 2.35
C ALA A 55 9.09 -0.67 3.43
N VAL A 56 9.80 -1.11 4.47
CA VAL A 56 10.32 -0.23 5.53
C VAL A 56 11.26 0.83 4.95
N LYS A 57 12.06 0.46 3.95
CA LYS A 57 12.93 1.41 3.22
C LYS A 57 12.19 2.30 2.21
N ARG A 58 10.86 2.18 2.08
CA ARG A 58 10.01 2.93 1.12
C ARG A 58 10.46 2.79 -0.34
N ARG A 59 11.07 1.66 -0.68
CA ARG A 59 11.63 1.36 -2.02
C ARG A 59 11.08 0.05 -2.60
N LEU A 60 9.99 -0.47 -2.04
CA LEU A 60 9.36 -1.70 -2.50
C LEU A 60 8.99 -1.66 -3.98
N HIS A 61 8.44 -0.55 -4.47
CA HIS A 61 8.11 -0.37 -5.88
C HIS A 61 9.33 -0.47 -6.81
N LEU A 62 10.50 0.07 -6.38
CA LEU A 62 11.75 -0.07 -7.13
C LEU A 62 12.26 -1.51 -7.11
N ALA A 63 12.20 -2.17 -5.95
CA ALA A 63 12.60 -3.57 -5.83
C ALA A 63 11.74 -4.46 -6.76
N ILE A 64 10.43 -4.25 -6.76
CA ILE A 64 9.51 -4.96 -7.66
C ILE A 64 9.85 -4.70 -9.14
N TYR A 65 10.13 -3.45 -9.51
CA TYR A 65 10.53 -3.10 -10.86
C TYR A 65 11.81 -3.83 -11.29
N PHE A 66 12.87 -3.78 -10.48
CA PHE A 66 14.13 -4.45 -10.79
C PHE A 66 14.02 -5.98 -10.77
N ASP A 67 13.21 -6.54 -9.87
CA ASP A 67 12.94 -7.96 -9.82
C ASP A 67 12.20 -8.43 -11.08
N HIS A 68 11.26 -7.65 -11.60
CA HIS A 68 10.62 -7.95 -12.89
C HIS A 68 11.59 -7.88 -14.07
N LEU A 69 12.53 -6.93 -14.07
CA LEU A 69 13.58 -6.87 -15.08
C LEU A 69 14.51 -8.09 -15.02
N LYS A 70 14.78 -8.61 -13.81
CA LYS A 70 15.73 -9.72 -13.59
C LYS A 70 15.11 -11.11 -13.76
N TYR A 71 13.93 -11.33 -13.20
CA TYR A 71 13.28 -12.65 -13.11
C TYR A 71 12.12 -12.80 -14.10
N GLY A 72 11.70 -11.71 -14.75
CA GLY A 72 10.69 -11.71 -15.79
C GLY A 72 9.28 -11.35 -15.29
N PRO A 73 8.24 -11.67 -16.07
CA PRO A 73 6.88 -11.15 -15.85
C PRO A 73 6.19 -11.72 -14.60
N VAL A 74 6.64 -12.86 -14.08
CA VAL A 74 6.13 -13.47 -12.86
C VAL A 74 7.31 -13.96 -12.03
N TYR A 75 7.35 -13.54 -10.76
CA TYR A 75 8.38 -13.98 -9.84
C TYR A 75 7.84 -14.13 -8.42
N ARG A 76 8.59 -14.85 -7.59
CA ARG A 76 8.26 -15.12 -6.20
C ARG A 76 8.87 -14.07 -5.29
N GLN A 77 8.02 -13.25 -4.68
CA GLN A 77 8.41 -12.19 -3.74
C GLN A 77 8.35 -12.66 -2.28
N ALA A 78 7.62 -13.73 -2.01
CA ALA A 78 7.54 -14.34 -0.68
C ALA A 78 7.19 -15.85 -0.78
N PRO A 79 7.29 -16.61 0.33
CA PRO A 79 6.95 -18.04 0.38
C PRO A 79 5.64 -18.38 -0.35
N ASN A 80 4.58 -17.64 -0.04
CA ASN A 80 3.25 -17.87 -0.59
C ASN A 80 2.77 -16.70 -1.48
N ARG A 81 3.70 -15.91 -2.05
CA ARG A 81 3.37 -14.68 -2.79
C ARG A 81 4.11 -14.60 -4.11
N LEU A 82 3.33 -14.52 -5.19
CA LEU A 82 3.81 -14.22 -6.53
C LEU A 82 3.42 -12.80 -6.91
N VAL A 83 4.30 -12.13 -7.65
CA VAL A 83 4.03 -10.81 -8.24
C VAL A 83 3.95 -10.98 -9.75
N PHE A 84 2.91 -10.41 -10.33
CA PHE A 84 2.60 -10.54 -11.74
C PHE A 84 2.64 -9.17 -12.43
N ASN A 85 3.29 -9.12 -13.59
CA ASN A 85 3.31 -7.96 -14.49
C ASN A 85 2.79 -8.36 -15.88
N THR A 86 1.57 -8.91 -15.92
CA THR A 86 0.89 -9.33 -17.16
C THR A 86 -0.57 -8.92 -17.13
N SER A 87 -1.13 -8.61 -18.30
CA SER A 87 -2.55 -8.25 -18.43
C SER A 87 -3.50 -9.42 -18.19
N SER A 88 -3.05 -10.65 -18.44
CA SER A 88 -3.81 -11.88 -18.15
C SER A 88 -4.05 -12.06 -16.65
N ALA A 89 -3.12 -11.63 -15.80
CA ALA A 89 -3.26 -11.66 -14.35
C ALA A 89 -4.47 -10.85 -13.84
N LEU A 90 -4.85 -9.77 -14.54
CA LEU A 90 -6.03 -8.96 -14.18
C LEU A 90 -7.35 -9.72 -14.31
N ARG A 91 -7.39 -10.77 -15.16
CA ARG A 91 -8.58 -11.62 -15.33
C ARG A 91 -8.72 -12.66 -14.22
N ALA A 92 -7.62 -12.99 -13.54
CA ALA A 92 -7.65 -13.85 -12.37
C ALA A 92 -8.18 -13.06 -11.16
N ARG A 93 -8.79 -13.77 -10.19
CA ARG A 93 -9.34 -13.20 -8.95
C ARG A 93 -8.25 -12.67 -7.98
N ILE A 94 -7.11 -12.20 -8.49
CA ILE A 94 -5.95 -11.73 -7.71
C ILE A 94 -6.35 -10.58 -6.78
N TYR A 95 -7.22 -9.68 -7.24
CA TYR A 95 -7.76 -8.56 -6.45
C TYR A 95 -8.49 -8.98 -5.17
N ALA A 96 -8.96 -10.23 -5.08
CA ALA A 96 -9.61 -10.72 -3.86
C ALA A 96 -8.61 -10.97 -2.71
N HIS A 97 -7.36 -11.27 -3.05
CA HIS A 97 -6.31 -11.61 -2.10
C HIS A 97 -5.44 -10.42 -1.70
N THR A 98 -5.67 -9.24 -2.29
CA THR A 98 -4.95 -8.00 -1.98
C THR A 98 -5.72 -7.09 -1.01
N GLN A 99 -6.87 -7.53 -0.49
CA GLN A 99 -7.71 -6.70 0.39
C GLN A 99 -7.32 -6.90 1.85
N PHE A 100 -6.86 -5.81 2.48
CA PHE A 100 -6.48 -5.79 3.89
C PHE A 100 -7.68 -5.83 4.85
N ASN A 101 -8.83 -5.31 4.42
CA ASN A 101 -10.06 -5.34 5.22
C ASN A 101 -11.29 -5.58 4.34
N PRO A 102 -11.82 -6.81 4.27
CA PRO A 102 -12.90 -7.17 3.35
C PRO A 102 -14.26 -6.54 3.68
N GLN A 103 -14.39 -5.81 4.79
CA GLN A 103 -15.66 -5.29 5.29
C GLN A 103 -15.44 -3.91 5.90
N ILE A 104 -15.57 -2.83 5.12
CA ILE A 104 -15.97 -1.47 5.61
C ILE A 104 -16.29 -0.57 4.42
N ASN A 105 -15.43 -0.52 3.39
CA ASN A 105 -15.55 0.46 2.29
C ASN A 105 -15.82 -0.19 0.92
N ILE A 106 -16.00 0.62 -0.14
CA ILE A 106 -16.21 0.12 -1.51
C ILE A 106 -15.00 -0.65 -2.04
N PHE A 107 -13.78 -0.25 -1.66
CA PHE A 107 -12.53 -0.85 -2.15
C PHE A 107 -12.30 -2.27 -1.60
N GLY A 108 -12.70 -2.55 -0.36
CA GLY A 108 -12.56 -3.84 0.30
C GLY A 108 -13.69 -4.83 0.06
N THR A 109 -14.82 -4.42 -0.55
CA THR A 109 -15.99 -5.29 -0.68
C THR A 109 -15.79 -6.32 -1.80
N LEU A 110 -15.56 -7.58 -1.44
CA LEU A 110 -15.32 -8.69 -2.37
C LEU A 110 -16.60 -9.25 -3.02
N GLU A 111 -17.72 -9.21 -2.29
CA GLU A 111 -18.99 -9.75 -2.76
C GLU A 111 -19.57 -8.87 -3.87
N ARG A 112 -19.81 -9.45 -5.04
CA ARG A 112 -20.23 -8.73 -6.26
C ARG A 112 -21.51 -7.92 -6.04
N GLU A 113 -22.52 -8.48 -5.37
CA GLU A 113 -23.79 -7.80 -5.16
C GLU A 113 -23.67 -6.65 -4.14
N ARG A 114 -22.98 -6.85 -3.02
CA ARG A 114 -22.68 -5.76 -2.07
C ARG A 114 -21.84 -4.66 -2.71
N HIS A 115 -20.84 -5.03 -3.51
CA HIS A 115 -20.02 -4.07 -4.25
C HIS A 115 -20.88 -3.31 -5.28
N ARG A 116 -21.78 -3.98 -6.00
CA ARG A 116 -22.74 -3.35 -6.94
C ARG A 116 -23.62 -2.32 -6.22
N GLN A 117 -24.18 -2.68 -5.06
CA GLN A 117 -25.00 -1.77 -4.25
C GLN A 117 -24.20 -0.54 -3.80
N LYS A 118 -23.01 -0.72 -3.23
CA LYS A 118 -22.14 0.41 -2.84
C LYS A 118 -21.77 1.27 -4.04
N ARG A 119 -21.31 0.67 -5.15
CA ARG A 119 -20.97 1.37 -6.39
C ARG A 119 -22.12 2.21 -6.94
N LYS A 120 -23.37 1.74 -6.81
CA LYS A 120 -24.55 2.51 -7.22
C LYS A 120 -24.70 3.82 -6.43
N ILE A 121 -24.31 3.85 -5.16
CA ILE A 121 -24.35 5.05 -4.32
C ILE A 121 -23.24 6.03 -4.75
N TYR A 122 -21.98 5.56 -4.77
CA TYR A 122 -20.84 6.40 -5.18
C TYR A 122 -20.94 6.90 -6.62
N GLY A 123 -21.49 6.08 -7.52
CA GLY A 123 -21.67 6.42 -8.93
C GLY A 123 -22.60 7.62 -9.16
N LYS A 124 -23.47 7.97 -8.21
CA LYS A 124 -24.26 9.22 -8.30
C LYS A 124 -23.37 10.45 -8.13
N VAL A 125 -22.48 10.43 -7.13
CA VAL A 125 -21.53 11.53 -6.85
C VAL A 125 -20.54 11.69 -8.01
N LEU A 126 -20.10 10.58 -8.59
CA LEU A 126 -19.19 10.55 -9.74
C LEU A 126 -19.91 10.62 -11.09
N SER A 127 -21.19 10.98 -11.11
CA SER A 127 -21.92 11.13 -12.37
C SER A 127 -21.51 12.41 -13.10
N GLU A 128 -21.62 12.43 -14.43
CA GLU A 128 -21.30 13.62 -15.22
C GLU A 128 -22.06 14.85 -14.73
N ARG A 129 -23.35 14.70 -14.40
CA ARG A 129 -24.18 15.78 -13.87
C ARG A 129 -23.62 16.35 -12.57
N SER A 130 -23.24 15.49 -11.62
CA SER A 130 -22.68 15.91 -10.33
C SER A 130 -21.30 16.55 -10.47
N LEU A 131 -20.45 16.01 -11.35
CA LEU A 131 -19.14 16.58 -11.64
C LEU A 131 -19.26 17.95 -12.33
N ARG A 132 -20.19 18.10 -13.28
CA ARG A 132 -20.48 19.41 -13.90
C ARG A 132 -20.98 20.44 -12.90
N SER A 133 -21.80 20.04 -11.92
CA SER A 133 -22.23 20.97 -10.86
C SER A 133 -21.10 21.36 -9.90
N PHE A 134 -20.05 20.54 -9.77
CA PHE A 134 -18.91 20.80 -8.89
C PHE A 134 -17.77 21.56 -9.60
N GLU A 135 -17.74 21.58 -10.93
CA GLU A 135 -16.71 22.24 -11.72
C GLU A 135 -16.50 23.74 -11.39
N PRO A 136 -17.55 24.56 -11.14
CA PRO A 136 -17.35 25.95 -10.75
C PRO A 136 -16.62 26.09 -9.41
N THR A 137 -16.95 25.21 -8.46
CA THR A 137 -16.34 25.12 -7.14
C THR A 137 -14.88 24.71 -7.22
N MET A 138 -14.56 23.73 -8.05
CA MET A 138 -13.17 23.34 -8.30
C MET A 138 -12.38 24.49 -8.96
N SER A 139 -13.00 25.20 -9.90
CA SER A 139 -12.37 26.33 -10.60
C SER A 139 -12.01 27.47 -9.66
N SER A 140 -12.88 27.80 -8.68
CA SER A 140 -12.55 28.81 -7.68
C SER A 140 -11.35 28.45 -6.81
N GLU A 141 -11.18 27.16 -6.47
CA GLU A 141 -10.00 26.69 -5.72
C GLU A 141 -8.71 26.77 -6.56
N ILE A 142 -8.82 26.48 -7.85
CA ILE A 142 -7.72 26.62 -8.80
C ILE A 142 -7.34 28.09 -8.97
N ASP A 143 -8.30 29.01 -9.02
CA ASP A 143 -8.02 30.46 -9.10
C ASP A 143 -7.24 30.96 -7.88
N VAL A 144 -7.55 30.46 -6.68
CA VAL A 144 -6.77 30.74 -5.46
C VAL A 144 -5.35 30.21 -5.59
N PHE A 145 -5.19 28.97 -6.05
CA PHE A 145 -3.87 28.36 -6.27
C PHE A 145 -3.01 29.19 -7.26
N LEU A 146 -3.61 29.62 -8.37
CA LEU A 146 -2.92 30.42 -9.39
C LEU A 146 -2.51 31.79 -8.84
N LYS A 147 -3.36 32.45 -8.05
CA LYS A 147 -3.01 33.72 -7.39
C LYS A 147 -1.78 33.56 -6.50
N LEU A 148 -1.74 32.52 -5.66
CA LEU A 148 -0.60 32.24 -4.79
C LEU A 148 0.70 31.99 -5.59
N LEU A 149 0.62 31.27 -6.71
CA LEU A 149 1.77 31.05 -7.58
C LEU A 149 2.27 32.36 -8.21
N LEU A 150 1.36 33.21 -8.69
CA LEU A 150 1.71 34.50 -9.29
C LEU A 150 2.29 35.50 -8.27
N GLU A 151 1.88 35.41 -7.01
CA GLU A 151 2.41 36.24 -5.91
C GLU A 151 3.86 35.95 -5.58
N THR A 152 4.34 34.72 -5.85
CA THR A 152 5.69 34.29 -5.43
C THR A 152 6.83 34.76 -6.37
N LYS A 153 6.61 35.87 -7.10
CA LYS A 153 7.50 36.56 -8.05
C LYS A 153 8.96 36.06 -8.12
N ASN A 154 9.31 35.34 -9.19
CA ASN A 154 10.67 34.91 -9.57
C ASN A 154 11.50 34.17 -8.50
N GLU A 155 10.89 33.72 -7.40
CA GLU A 155 11.55 32.87 -6.41
C GLU A 155 11.36 31.39 -6.74
N VAL A 156 12.32 30.56 -6.32
CA VAL A 156 12.20 29.10 -6.44
C VAL A 156 11.27 28.61 -5.33
N VAL A 157 10.09 28.12 -5.72
CA VAL A 157 9.05 27.67 -4.78
C VAL A 157 8.90 26.16 -4.83
N ASN A 158 8.84 25.53 -3.66
CA ASN A 158 8.40 24.15 -3.57
C ASN A 158 6.87 24.08 -3.77
N VAL A 159 6.43 23.58 -4.93
CA VAL A 159 5.01 23.47 -5.29
C VAL A 159 4.31 22.26 -4.63
N SER A 160 5.05 21.28 -4.13
CA SER A 160 4.48 20.11 -3.45
C SER A 160 3.50 20.47 -2.33
N PRO A 161 3.86 21.32 -1.33
CA PRO A 161 2.92 21.74 -0.30
C PRO A 161 1.75 22.58 -0.82
N LEU A 162 1.89 23.28 -1.95
CA LEU A 162 0.80 24.04 -2.56
C LEU A 162 -0.21 23.09 -3.22
N CYS A 163 0.27 22.09 -3.96
CA CYS A 163 -0.56 21.05 -4.56
C CYS A 163 -1.28 20.20 -3.49
N GLU A 164 -0.60 19.87 -2.39
CA GLU A 164 -1.22 19.17 -1.24
C GLU A 164 -2.39 19.96 -0.65
N ARG A 165 -2.28 21.29 -0.55
CA ARG A 165 -3.35 22.17 -0.06
C ARG A 165 -4.50 22.26 -1.06
N LEU A 166 -4.22 22.52 -2.34
CA LEU A 166 -5.24 22.57 -3.39
C LEU A 166 -6.05 21.26 -3.45
N THR A 167 -5.36 20.12 -3.47
CA THR A 167 -6.04 18.81 -3.51
C THR A 167 -6.87 18.55 -2.26
N THR A 168 -6.42 19.03 -1.10
CA THR A 168 -7.17 18.91 0.17
C THR A 168 -8.43 19.78 0.15
N ASP A 169 -8.34 21.02 -0.33
CA ASP A 169 -9.49 21.92 -0.38
C ASP A 169 -10.53 21.44 -1.39
N VAL A 170 -10.11 21.02 -2.59
CA VAL A 170 -10.99 20.43 -3.60
C VAL A 170 -11.63 19.13 -3.10
N ALA A 171 -10.84 18.22 -2.52
CA ALA A 171 -11.37 16.95 -2.00
C ALA A 171 -12.28 17.17 -0.77
N GLY A 172 -11.94 18.12 0.10
CA GLY A 172 -12.72 18.48 1.28
C GLY A 172 -14.07 19.06 0.90
N GLN A 173 -14.12 19.96 -0.09
CA GLN A 173 -15.37 20.50 -0.59
C GLN A 173 -16.22 19.45 -1.31
N LEU A 174 -15.60 18.55 -2.08
CA LEU A 174 -16.33 17.45 -2.73
C LEU A 174 -16.90 16.45 -1.71
N ALA A 175 -16.16 16.13 -0.65
CA ALA A 175 -16.54 15.12 0.32
C ALA A 175 -17.48 15.64 1.42
N PHE A 176 -17.26 16.86 1.90
CA PHE A 176 -17.95 17.42 3.07
C PHE A 176 -18.80 18.65 2.75
N GLY A 177 -18.70 19.21 1.54
CA GLY A 177 -19.40 20.44 1.16
C GLY A 177 -18.91 21.68 1.90
N GLN A 178 -17.75 21.62 2.55
CA GLN A 178 -17.18 22.71 3.34
C GLN A 178 -15.77 23.06 2.87
N PRO A 179 -15.45 24.37 2.72
CA PRO A 179 -14.10 24.81 2.44
C PRO A 179 -13.20 24.56 3.66
N LEU A 180 -12.08 23.88 3.46
CA LEU A 180 -11.06 23.72 4.50
C LEU A 180 -10.07 24.89 4.52
N ASP A 181 -10.04 25.71 3.47
CA ASP A 181 -9.20 26.91 3.31
C ASP A 181 -7.71 26.64 3.61
N THR A 182 -7.20 25.44 3.32
CA THR A 182 -5.81 25.08 3.63
C THR A 182 -4.81 25.86 2.77
N GLN A 183 -5.23 26.33 1.60
CA GLN A 183 -4.45 27.19 0.72
C GLN A 183 -4.14 28.55 1.38
N THR A 184 -5.14 29.20 1.98
CA THR A 184 -5.03 30.58 2.50
C THR A 184 -4.79 30.63 4.00
N GLN A 185 -5.46 29.79 4.78
CA GLN A 185 -5.42 29.79 6.24
C GLN A 185 -4.53 28.67 6.79
N GLU A 186 -3.97 28.90 7.98
CA GLU A 186 -3.13 27.90 8.64
C GLU A 186 -3.92 26.88 9.46
N ARG A 187 -5.15 27.25 9.86
CA ARG A 187 -5.99 26.52 10.83
C ARG A 187 -6.12 25.02 10.53
N ASN A 188 -6.35 24.68 9.26
CA ASN A 188 -6.63 23.31 8.83
C ASN A 188 -5.45 22.63 8.12
N ARG A 189 -4.25 23.23 8.10
CA ARG A 189 -3.07 22.66 7.42
C ARG A 189 -2.54 21.37 8.08
N ALA A 190 -3.02 21.03 9.28
CA ALA A 190 -2.76 19.74 9.91
C ALA A 190 -3.50 18.57 9.22
N PHE A 191 -4.64 18.85 8.57
CA PHE A 191 -5.49 17.84 7.92
C PHE A 191 -4.76 17.04 6.82
N PRO A 192 -4.11 17.65 5.80
CA PRO A 192 -3.38 16.90 4.78
C PRO A 192 -2.28 16.02 5.38
N ARG A 193 -1.57 16.53 6.40
CA ARG A 193 -0.51 15.78 7.09
C ARG A 193 -1.06 14.56 7.82
N ALA A 194 -2.20 14.70 8.49
CA ALA A 194 -2.90 13.60 9.15
C ALA A 194 -3.38 12.54 8.14
N MET A 195 -3.90 12.96 6.99
CA MET A 195 -4.33 12.04 5.93
C MET A 195 -3.15 11.24 5.35
N ILE A 196 -2.00 11.88 5.15
CA ILE A 196 -0.78 11.21 4.68
C ILE A 196 -0.23 10.24 5.74
N SER A 197 -0.23 10.63 7.02
CA SER A 197 0.28 9.77 8.10
C SER A 197 -0.56 8.51 8.30
N MET A 198 -1.88 8.58 8.08
CA MET A 198 -2.75 7.39 8.07
C MET A 198 -2.33 6.35 7.02
N ASN A 199 -1.91 6.79 5.82
CA ASN A 199 -1.44 5.89 4.77
C ASN A 199 -0.09 5.24 5.10
N GLY A 200 0.76 5.93 5.87
CA GLY A 200 2.05 5.39 6.32
C GLY A 200 1.93 4.16 7.22
N LEU A 201 0.87 4.09 8.04
CA LEU A 201 0.60 2.94 8.90
C LEU A 201 0.09 1.73 8.08
N VAL A 202 -0.80 1.97 7.10
CA VAL A 202 -1.34 0.90 6.26
C VAL A 202 -0.25 0.18 5.46
N SER A 203 0.79 0.90 5.02
CA SER A 203 1.94 0.31 4.30
C SER A 203 2.84 -0.59 5.16
N ILE A 204 2.86 -0.41 6.48
CA ILE A 204 3.71 -1.17 7.39
C ILE A 204 2.93 -2.34 8.00
N PHE A 205 1.62 -2.18 8.20
CA PHE A 205 0.75 -3.18 8.83
C PHE A 205 0.05 -4.12 7.84
N SER A 206 0.27 -3.97 6.53
CA SER A 206 -0.24 -4.89 5.50
C SER A 206 0.63 -6.14 5.31
N GLU A 207 1.26 -6.65 6.38
CA GLU A 207 1.95 -7.94 6.37
C GLU A 207 0.97 -9.08 6.67
#